data_AF-A0A846ZU75-F1
#
_entry.id   AF-A0A846ZU75-F1
#
_cell.length_a   1.000
_cell.length_b   1.000
_cell.length_c   1.000
_cell.angle_alpha   90.00
_cell.angle_beta   90.00
_cell.angle_gamma   90.00
#
_symmetry.space_group_name_H-M   'P 1'
#
loop_
_entity.id
_entity.type
_entity.pdbx_description
1 polymer ?
#
loop_
_entity_poly.entity_id
_entity_poly.type
_entity_poly.pdbx_seq_one_letter_code
_entity_poly.pdbx_strand_id
1 'polypeptide(L)'
;MDFDIELISPGDGHKVVYSSDPNGVLTLNCSASLTCGHTVDPNLISFDCEAIGNSVKDVGPVTFENGIYSCIITFTTLPEEITDFGPKTVSVKYNGVVKDSNQIEVYFPFEATNWPGAVPVQPPPANFPDIRWAEKNWYFYYKQTPVFAGYECAYYPFQSGSHYDPITFPFQPYVGSLKNPHEVKPYTYTYSGTNYYRVDGGHTYWGLDVFSWATKHETRHSKNMQSWWEQSDYDPDDDNDEDFIPDALEPYFLPSEGGPYDPNTNKTHGTDYIHFDPEHELLFTQDPTGLPGGWADIDWAFPGSRWH
;
A
#
# COMPACT_ATOMS: atom_id res chain seq x y z
N MET A 1 26.29 -19.08 38.43
CA MET A 1 26.87 -19.71 37.22
C MET A 1 26.17 -19.05 36.06
N ASP A 2 26.93 -18.40 35.19
CA ASP A 2 26.39 -17.84 33.96
C ASP A 2 26.24 -18.98 32.95
N PHE A 3 25.01 -19.14 32.46
CA PHE A 3 24.67 -19.96 31.32
C PHE A 3 23.86 -19.08 30.37
N ASP A 4 23.99 -19.35 29.08
CA ASP A 4 23.23 -18.64 28.05
C ASP A 4 22.16 -19.55 27.45
N ILE A 5 21.07 -18.93 27.05
CA ILE A 5 20.01 -19.55 26.26
C ILE A 5 19.96 -18.76 24.97
N GLU A 6 20.18 -19.44 23.86
CA GLU A 6 20.17 -18.86 22.52
C GLU A 6 18.81 -19.09 21.87
N LEU A 7 18.23 -18.03 21.31
CA LEU A 7 17.00 -18.08 20.53
C LEU A 7 17.33 -18.56 19.11
N ILE A 8 16.89 -19.76 18.77
CA ILE A 8 17.13 -20.41 17.47
C ILE A 8 16.12 -19.94 16.42
N SER A 9 14.85 -19.83 16.82
CA SER A 9 13.75 -19.41 15.95
C SER A 9 12.79 -18.51 16.72
N PRO A 10 12.22 -17.48 16.07
CA PRO A 10 12.61 -16.97 14.76
C PRO A 10 14.02 -16.38 14.78
N GLY A 11 14.75 -16.48 13.67
CA GLY A 11 16.04 -15.79 13.50
C GLY A 11 15.87 -14.29 13.28
N ASP A 12 16.96 -13.54 13.40
CA ASP A 12 16.97 -12.10 13.14
C ASP A 12 16.58 -11.78 11.68
N GLY A 13 15.72 -10.77 11.49
CA GLY A 13 15.14 -10.39 10.21
C GLY A 13 14.07 -11.36 9.66
N HIS A 14 13.60 -12.34 10.44
CA HIS A 14 12.57 -13.26 9.98
C HIS A 14 11.27 -12.51 9.64
N LYS A 15 10.73 -12.74 8.44
CA LYS A 15 9.49 -12.11 7.97
C LYS A 15 8.29 -13.00 8.25
N VAL A 16 7.25 -12.43 8.82
CA VAL A 16 6.00 -13.12 9.14
C VAL A 16 4.80 -12.32 8.67
N VAL A 17 3.75 -13.01 8.25
CA VAL A 17 2.55 -12.40 7.67
C VAL A 17 1.32 -12.92 8.41
N TYR A 18 0.40 -12.02 8.75
CA TYR A 18 -0.94 -12.43 9.18
C TYR A 18 -1.66 -13.23 8.09
N SER A 19 -2.48 -14.20 8.49
CA SER A 19 -3.33 -14.95 7.58
C SER A 19 -4.46 -14.08 7.00
N SER A 20 -5.06 -14.56 5.91
CA SER A 20 -6.26 -13.96 5.31
C SER A 20 -7.57 -14.40 6.00
N ASP A 21 -7.49 -15.08 7.15
CA ASP A 21 -8.67 -15.51 7.91
C ASP A 21 -9.47 -14.28 8.40
N PRO A 22 -10.79 -14.36 8.62
CA PRO A 22 -11.60 -13.19 8.99
C PRO A 22 -11.07 -12.39 10.18
N ASN A 23 -10.46 -13.05 11.17
CA ASN A 23 -9.85 -12.38 12.32
C ASN A 23 -8.38 -12.00 12.11
N GLY A 24 -7.73 -12.53 11.08
CA GLY A 24 -6.28 -12.46 10.88
C GLY A 24 -5.54 -13.19 12.00
N VAL A 25 -4.77 -14.22 11.65
CA VAL A 25 -3.99 -14.99 12.63
C VAL A 25 -2.53 -14.98 12.22
N LEU A 26 -1.65 -14.63 13.16
CA LEU A 26 -0.22 -14.76 13.00
C LEU A 26 0.31 -15.75 14.04
N THR A 27 1.13 -16.69 13.59
CA THR A 27 1.70 -17.74 14.44
C THR A 27 3.21 -17.71 14.36
N LEU A 28 3.88 -17.61 15.51
CA LEU A 28 5.33 -17.63 15.66
C LEU A 28 5.77 -18.93 16.35
N ASN A 29 6.47 -19.78 15.61
CA ASN A 29 7.11 -20.95 16.18
C ASN A 29 8.47 -20.54 16.75
N CYS A 30 8.54 -20.48 18.08
CA CYS A 30 9.71 -20.07 18.82
C CYS A 30 10.48 -21.30 19.30
N SER A 31 11.81 -21.25 19.21
CA SER A 31 12.66 -22.28 19.77
C SER A 31 13.97 -21.72 20.32
N ALA A 32 14.50 -22.36 21.37
CA ALA A 32 15.73 -21.96 22.01
C ALA A 32 16.52 -23.17 22.53
N SER A 33 17.83 -23.00 22.70
CA SER A 33 18.69 -24.03 23.27
C SER A 33 19.68 -23.45 24.29
N LEU A 34 20.18 -24.32 25.17
CA LEU A 34 21.26 -23.97 26.08
C LEU A 34 22.60 -24.09 25.36
N THR A 35 23.45 -23.08 25.46
CA THR A 35 24.76 -23.04 24.79
C THR A 35 25.81 -23.94 25.44
N CYS A 36 25.54 -24.47 26.63
CA CYS A 36 26.43 -25.38 27.36
C CYS A 36 25.62 -26.33 28.24
N GLY A 37 26.17 -27.53 28.52
CA GLY A 37 25.53 -28.69 29.16
C GLY A 37 25.08 -28.52 30.62
N HIS A 38 24.63 -27.33 30.98
CA HIS A 38 23.88 -27.05 32.19
C HIS A 38 22.46 -27.58 32.06
N THR A 39 21.91 -28.01 33.18
CA THR A 39 20.49 -28.30 33.31
C THR A 39 19.84 -27.11 34.00
N VAL A 40 18.81 -26.53 33.39
CA VAL A 40 17.99 -25.48 33.99
C VAL A 40 16.58 -25.99 34.18
N ASP A 41 15.84 -25.42 35.13
CA ASP A 41 14.43 -25.74 35.31
C ASP A 41 13.64 -25.27 34.07
N PRO A 42 13.03 -26.19 33.29
CA PRO A 42 12.27 -25.84 32.10
C PRO A 42 11.08 -24.93 32.42
N ASN A 43 10.54 -24.98 33.64
CA ASN A 43 9.40 -24.15 34.04
C ASN A 43 9.77 -22.67 34.25
N LEU A 44 11.06 -22.35 34.28
CA LEU A 44 11.56 -20.98 34.38
C LEU A 44 11.87 -20.37 33.01
N ILE A 45 11.77 -21.16 31.94
CA ILE A 45 11.93 -20.67 30.57
C ILE A 45 10.58 -20.15 30.07
N SER A 46 10.61 -18.97 29.47
CA SER A 46 9.46 -18.43 28.76
C SER A 46 9.89 -17.72 27.49
N PHE A 47 8.98 -17.69 26.51
CA PHE A 47 9.13 -16.91 25.30
C PHE A 47 8.20 -15.72 25.36
N ASP A 48 8.57 -14.64 24.68
CA ASP A 48 7.74 -13.47 24.56
C ASP A 48 8.02 -12.77 23.24
N CYS A 49 7.00 -12.12 22.70
CA CYS A 49 7.10 -11.24 21.55
C CYS A 49 6.51 -9.89 21.95
N GLU A 50 7.12 -8.80 21.49
CA GLU A 50 6.55 -7.47 21.57
C GLU A 50 5.09 -7.47 21.08
N ALA A 51 4.27 -6.64 21.73
CA ALA A 51 2.88 -6.49 21.31
C ALA A 51 2.80 -5.92 19.89
N ILE A 52 1.75 -6.29 19.16
CA ILE A 52 1.49 -5.80 17.80
C ILE A 52 0.17 -5.04 17.89
N GLY A 53 0.24 -3.75 18.16
CA GLY A 53 -0.93 -2.90 18.36
C GLY A 53 -1.92 -3.47 19.38
N ASN A 54 -3.18 -3.54 18.97
CA ASN A 54 -4.29 -4.13 19.72
C ASN A 54 -4.52 -5.63 19.44
N SER A 55 -3.63 -6.32 18.70
CA SER A 55 -3.73 -7.76 18.51
C SER A 55 -3.71 -8.50 19.86
N VAL A 56 -4.55 -9.54 19.97
CA VAL A 56 -4.60 -10.40 21.14
C VAL A 56 -3.46 -11.41 21.06
N LYS A 57 -2.45 -11.24 21.92
CA LYS A 57 -1.31 -12.15 22.06
C LYS A 57 -1.63 -13.29 23.03
N ASP A 58 -1.45 -14.52 22.56
CA ASP A 58 -1.47 -15.74 23.35
C ASP A 58 -0.10 -16.44 23.27
N VAL A 59 0.43 -16.85 24.42
CA VAL A 59 1.73 -17.54 24.50
C VAL A 59 1.47 -18.96 24.96
N GLY A 60 1.67 -19.92 24.06
CA GLY A 60 1.47 -21.33 24.33
C GLY A 60 2.45 -21.88 25.39
N PRO A 61 2.17 -23.08 25.92
CA PRO A 61 3.06 -23.72 26.89
C PRO A 61 4.44 -24.00 26.27
N VAL A 62 5.48 -23.90 27.09
CA VAL A 62 6.83 -24.31 26.69
C VAL A 62 6.95 -25.84 26.74
N THR A 63 7.44 -26.43 25.67
CA THR A 63 7.79 -27.85 25.59
C THR A 63 9.31 -28.03 25.52
N PHE A 64 9.82 -29.18 25.97
CA PHE A 64 11.23 -29.51 25.90
C PHE A 64 11.44 -30.90 25.30
N GLU A 65 12.02 -30.95 24.11
CA GLU A 65 12.29 -32.19 23.38
C GLU A 65 13.66 -32.12 22.73
N ASN A 66 14.45 -33.20 22.85
CA ASN A 66 15.77 -33.32 22.21
C ASN A 66 16.73 -32.14 22.46
N GLY A 67 16.68 -31.53 23.65
CA GLY A 67 17.55 -30.41 24.00
C GLY A 67 17.04 -29.03 23.54
N ILE A 68 15.85 -28.97 22.95
CA ILE A 68 15.25 -27.74 22.42
C ILE A 68 14.00 -27.38 23.22
N TYR A 69 13.95 -26.13 23.67
CA TYR A 69 12.75 -25.52 24.22
C TYR A 69 11.93 -24.94 23.07
N SER A 70 10.63 -25.21 23.02
CA SER A 70 9.75 -24.70 21.96
C SER A 70 8.48 -24.08 22.55
N CYS A 71 7.96 -23.07 21.88
CA CYS A 71 6.70 -22.41 22.22
C CYS A 71 6.06 -21.87 20.93
N ILE A 72 4.73 -21.79 20.91
CA ILE A 72 3.99 -21.12 19.85
C ILE A 72 3.40 -19.85 20.44
N ILE A 73 3.74 -18.70 19.87
CA ILE A 73 3.09 -17.42 20.17
C ILE A 73 2.08 -17.15 19.05
N THR A 74 0.84 -16.87 19.41
CA THR A 74 -0.23 -16.58 18.44
C THR A 74 -0.75 -15.17 18.67
N PHE A 75 -0.93 -14.42 17.59
CA PHE A 75 -1.64 -13.15 17.59
C PHE A 75 -2.94 -13.31 16.81
N THR A 76 -4.05 -12.91 17.41
CA THR A 76 -5.35 -12.85 16.74
C THR A 76 -5.86 -11.41 16.71
N THR A 77 -6.73 -11.11 15.74
CA THR A 77 -7.15 -9.74 15.41
C THR A 77 -6.01 -8.97 14.74
N LEU A 78 -6.23 -8.53 13.50
CA LEU A 78 -5.31 -7.63 12.83
C LEU A 78 -5.19 -6.29 13.59
N PRO A 79 -3.99 -5.69 13.66
CA PRO A 79 -3.78 -4.37 14.26
C PRO A 79 -4.62 -3.27 13.60
N GLU A 80 -5.09 -2.29 14.37
CA GLU A 80 -5.86 -1.14 13.85
C GLU A 80 -5.01 -0.18 13.00
N GLU A 81 -3.75 0.02 13.35
CA GLU A 81 -2.88 1.02 12.73
C GLU A 81 -1.78 0.37 11.88
N ILE A 82 -1.48 0.94 10.71
CA ILE A 82 -0.40 0.48 9.83
C ILE A 82 0.97 0.55 10.54
N THR A 83 1.11 1.48 11.50
CA THR A 83 2.33 1.65 12.29
C THR A 83 2.56 0.56 13.34
N ASP A 84 1.56 -0.28 13.62
CA ASP A 84 1.71 -1.43 14.52
C ASP A 84 2.41 -2.62 13.86
N PHE A 85 2.47 -2.64 12.52
CA PHE A 85 3.25 -3.63 11.77
C PHE A 85 4.75 -3.34 11.83
N GLY A 86 5.53 -4.07 11.04
CA GLY A 86 6.96 -3.86 10.93
C GLY A 86 7.78 -4.54 12.02
N PRO A 87 8.91 -3.95 12.45
CA PRO A 87 9.84 -4.63 13.32
C PRO A 87 9.21 -4.95 14.68
N LYS A 88 9.46 -6.16 15.19
CA LYS A 88 9.05 -6.61 16.53
C LYS A 88 10.15 -7.44 17.16
N THR A 89 10.31 -7.33 18.47
CA THR A 89 11.32 -8.13 19.19
C THR A 89 10.72 -9.43 19.73
N VAL A 90 11.33 -10.56 19.40
CA VAL A 90 11.05 -11.87 20.02
C VAL A 90 12.19 -12.20 20.97
N SER A 91 11.87 -12.69 22.17
CA SER A 91 12.84 -12.96 23.21
C SER A 91 12.59 -14.30 23.90
N VAL A 92 13.68 -14.92 24.35
CA VAL A 92 13.65 -16.01 25.32
C VAL A 92 14.14 -15.48 26.67
N LYS A 93 13.40 -15.84 27.72
CA LYS A 93 13.65 -15.39 29.09
C LYS A 93 13.91 -16.60 29.98
N TYR A 94 14.74 -16.40 30.99
CA TYR A 94 14.92 -17.32 32.10
C TYR A 94 14.64 -16.61 33.41
N ASN A 95 13.69 -17.14 34.18
CA ASN A 95 13.25 -16.56 35.44
C ASN A 95 12.88 -15.06 35.30
N GLY A 96 12.20 -14.72 34.20
CA GLY A 96 11.79 -13.35 33.87
C GLY A 96 12.89 -12.46 33.26
N VAL A 97 14.14 -12.91 33.21
CA VAL A 97 15.27 -12.14 32.65
C VAL A 97 15.49 -12.54 31.19
N VAL A 98 15.55 -11.57 30.29
CA VAL A 98 15.88 -11.80 28.87
C VAL A 98 17.28 -12.39 28.77
N LYS A 99 17.39 -13.50 28.04
CA LYS A 99 18.65 -14.19 27.77
C LYS A 99 19.13 -13.96 26.35
N ASP A 100 18.20 -13.96 25.41
CA ASP A 100 18.47 -13.66 24.01
C ASP A 100 17.22 -13.11 23.32
N SER A 101 17.42 -12.40 22.21
CA SER A 101 16.35 -11.79 21.43
C SER A 101 16.73 -11.57 19.98
N ASN A 102 15.76 -11.78 19.07
CA ASN A 102 15.87 -11.50 17.65
C ASN A 102 14.79 -10.50 17.23
N GLN A 103 15.06 -9.71 16.20
CA GLN A 103 14.05 -8.88 15.55
C GLN A 103 13.38 -9.65 14.42
N ILE A 104 12.07 -9.56 14.32
CA ILE A 104 11.27 -10.05 13.20
C ILE A 104 10.59 -8.88 12.51
N GLU A 105 10.13 -9.08 11.27
CA GLU A 105 9.29 -8.13 10.55
C GLU A 105 7.90 -8.69 10.35
N VAL A 106 6.88 -7.93 10.74
CA VAL A 106 5.47 -8.32 10.69
C VAL A 106 4.76 -7.60 9.55
N TYR A 107 4.04 -8.35 8.72
CA TYR A 107 3.31 -7.85 7.54
C TYR A 107 1.82 -8.23 7.57
N PHE A 108 0.98 -7.46 6.87
CA PHE A 108 -0.42 -7.83 6.59
C PHE A 108 -0.57 -8.38 5.16
N PRO A 109 -1.55 -9.27 4.90
CA PRO A 109 -1.75 -9.82 3.55
C PRO A 109 -2.47 -8.81 2.65
N PHE A 110 -1.78 -8.29 1.62
CA PHE A 110 -2.21 -7.21 0.74
C PHE A 110 -3.62 -7.45 0.15
N GLU A 111 -3.81 -8.58 -0.53
CA GLU A 111 -5.04 -8.91 -1.29
C GLU A 111 -6.22 -9.42 -0.44
N ALA A 112 -6.01 -9.57 0.86
CA ALA A 112 -7.04 -10.12 1.72
C ALA A 112 -8.10 -9.06 2.05
N THR A 113 -9.28 -9.52 2.47
CA THR A 113 -10.47 -8.69 2.77
C THR A 113 -10.81 -8.72 4.26
N ASN A 114 -9.83 -9.10 5.10
CA ASN A 114 -9.93 -9.12 6.55
C ASN A 114 -9.17 -7.92 7.08
N TRP A 115 -9.83 -6.84 7.48
CA TRP A 115 -9.24 -5.68 8.13
C TRP A 115 -10.00 -5.36 9.43
N PRO A 116 -9.45 -4.55 10.35
CA PRO A 116 -10.09 -4.22 11.63
C PRO A 116 -11.49 -3.60 11.47
N GLY A 117 -12.54 -4.35 11.83
CA GLY A 117 -13.93 -3.90 11.66
C GLY A 117 -14.57 -4.30 10.32
N ALA A 118 -13.85 -5.03 9.47
CA ALA A 118 -14.40 -5.61 8.25
C ALA A 118 -15.58 -6.54 8.58
N VAL A 119 -16.71 -6.32 7.91
CA VAL A 119 -17.81 -7.29 7.93
C VAL A 119 -17.40 -8.46 7.04
N PRO A 120 -17.59 -9.73 7.47
CA PRO A 120 -17.31 -10.88 6.63
C PRO A 120 -17.96 -10.74 5.26
N VAL A 121 -17.15 -10.79 4.21
CA VAL A 121 -17.62 -10.67 2.83
C VAL A 121 -18.60 -11.80 2.56
N GLN A 122 -19.87 -11.46 2.35
CA GLN A 122 -20.85 -12.46 1.94
C GLN A 122 -20.40 -13.03 0.58
N PRO A 123 -20.46 -14.36 0.37
CA PRO A 123 -20.16 -14.92 -0.94
C PRO A 123 -21.07 -14.27 -1.99
N PRO A 124 -20.54 -13.90 -3.17
CA PRO A 124 -21.37 -13.31 -4.21
C PRO A 124 -22.48 -14.29 -4.61
N PRO A 125 -23.66 -13.79 -5.01
CA PRO A 125 -24.70 -14.64 -5.60
C PRO A 125 -24.13 -15.43 -6.78
N ALA A 126 -24.56 -16.69 -6.96
CA ALA A 126 -23.99 -17.65 -7.91
C ALA A 126 -23.89 -17.21 -9.39
N ASN A 127 -24.49 -16.08 -9.75
CA ASN A 127 -24.53 -15.55 -11.11
C ASN A 127 -23.59 -14.35 -11.33
N PHE A 128 -22.82 -13.94 -10.32
CA PHE A 128 -21.80 -12.90 -10.45
C PHE A 128 -20.42 -13.56 -10.51
N PRO A 129 -19.71 -13.48 -11.65
CA PRO A 129 -18.36 -14.02 -11.75
C PRO A 129 -17.43 -13.20 -10.85
N ASP A 130 -17.18 -13.74 -9.66
CA ASP A 130 -15.97 -13.56 -8.88
C ASP A 130 -15.62 -12.11 -8.45
N ILE A 131 -16.53 -11.42 -7.76
CA ILE A 131 -16.23 -10.08 -7.23
C ILE A 131 -16.54 -9.98 -5.74
N ARG A 132 -15.47 -9.88 -4.95
CA ARG A 132 -15.52 -9.60 -3.52
C ARG A 132 -15.83 -8.11 -3.34
N TRP A 133 -17.04 -7.79 -2.93
CA TRP A 133 -17.62 -6.44 -2.71
C TRP A 133 -16.97 -5.63 -1.58
N ALA A 134 -15.78 -6.02 -1.13
CA ALA A 134 -15.18 -5.52 0.09
C ALA A 134 -13.84 -4.85 -0.16
N GLU A 135 -13.60 -3.82 0.65
CA GLU A 135 -12.31 -3.20 0.82
C GLU A 135 -11.23 -4.23 1.13
N LYS A 136 -10.06 -4.02 0.51
CA LYS A 136 -8.87 -4.85 0.69
C LYS A 136 -8.04 -4.29 1.83
N ASN A 137 -7.26 -5.17 2.47
CA ASN A 137 -6.34 -4.79 3.54
C ASN A 137 -5.45 -3.63 3.16
N TRP A 138 -4.85 -3.69 1.97
CA TRP A 138 -3.97 -2.64 1.51
C TRP A 138 -4.65 -1.28 1.49
N TYR A 139 -5.91 -1.18 1.06
CA TYR A 139 -6.59 0.11 0.98
C TYR A 139 -6.87 0.68 2.37
N PHE A 140 -7.31 -0.18 3.29
CA PHE A 140 -7.55 0.17 4.69
C PHE A 140 -6.29 0.72 5.40
N TYR A 141 -5.13 0.09 5.21
CA TYR A 141 -3.89 0.53 5.84
C TYR A 141 -3.22 1.68 5.09
N TYR A 142 -3.21 1.64 3.76
CA TYR A 142 -2.51 2.65 2.96
C TYR A 142 -3.14 4.04 3.08
N LYS A 143 -4.47 4.14 3.28
CA LYS A 143 -5.12 5.43 3.58
C LYS A 143 -4.67 6.07 4.90
N GLN A 144 -4.02 5.32 5.79
CA GLN A 144 -3.49 5.82 7.06
C GLN A 144 -2.09 6.44 6.89
N THR A 145 -1.49 6.28 5.71
CA THR A 145 -0.13 6.76 5.45
C THR A 145 -0.14 8.20 4.91
N PRO A 146 0.99 8.92 4.99
CA PRO A 146 1.12 10.26 4.41
C PRO A 146 1.00 10.31 2.88
N VAL A 147 1.03 9.17 2.18
CA VAL A 147 0.93 9.14 0.72
C VAL A 147 -0.49 9.25 0.21
N PHE A 148 -1.48 8.97 1.08
CA PHE A 148 -2.88 9.14 0.75
C PHE A 148 -3.12 10.62 0.48
N ALA A 149 -3.50 10.93 -0.76
CA ALA A 149 -3.77 12.30 -1.13
C ALA A 149 -4.97 12.79 -0.30
N GLY A 150 -4.84 13.92 0.39
CA GLY A 150 -5.83 14.44 1.36
C GLY A 150 -7.21 14.81 0.81
N TYR A 151 -7.57 14.32 -0.38
CA TYR A 151 -8.93 14.31 -0.92
C TYR A 151 -9.55 12.94 -0.62
N GLU A 152 -10.88 12.85 -0.47
CA GLU A 152 -11.58 11.57 -0.25
C GLU A 152 -11.60 10.74 -1.55
N CYS A 153 -10.43 10.25 -1.97
CA CYS A 153 -10.31 9.29 -3.05
C CYS A 153 -11.09 8.04 -2.63
N ALA A 154 -12.07 7.63 -3.43
CA ALA A 154 -12.92 6.48 -3.11
C ALA A 154 -12.23 5.16 -3.47
N TYR A 155 -12.68 4.05 -2.88
CA TYR A 155 -12.24 2.71 -3.28
C TYR A 155 -13.31 2.00 -4.09
N TYR A 156 -13.03 1.75 -5.38
CA TYR A 156 -13.97 1.14 -6.32
C TYR A 156 -13.46 -0.24 -6.76
N PRO A 157 -13.74 -1.31 -6.00
CA PRO A 157 -13.16 -2.64 -6.23
C PRO A 157 -13.51 -3.28 -7.59
N PHE A 158 -14.54 -2.76 -8.28
CA PHE A 158 -15.01 -3.25 -9.59
C PHE A 158 -14.27 -2.63 -10.76
N GLN A 159 -13.59 -1.51 -10.53
CA GLN A 159 -12.85 -0.81 -11.57
C GLN A 159 -11.41 -1.26 -11.55
N SER A 160 -10.83 -1.51 -12.72
CA SER A 160 -9.40 -1.78 -12.84
C SER A 160 -8.64 -0.47 -12.92
N GLY A 161 -7.56 -0.35 -12.16
CA GLY A 161 -6.77 0.89 -12.15
C GLY A 161 -7.44 1.99 -11.32
N SER A 162 -6.92 3.21 -11.44
CA SER A 162 -7.46 4.41 -10.82
C SER A 162 -8.05 5.31 -11.90
N HIS A 163 -8.98 6.18 -11.51
CA HIS A 163 -9.59 7.15 -12.41
C HIS A 163 -10.25 8.26 -11.59
N TYR A 164 -10.65 9.33 -12.26
CA TYR A 164 -11.57 10.33 -11.73
C TYR A 164 -12.83 10.40 -12.59
N ASP A 165 -13.96 10.81 -12.03
CA ASP A 165 -15.17 11.07 -12.81
C ASP A 165 -15.14 12.53 -13.32
N PRO A 166 -14.98 12.79 -14.64
CA PRO A 166 -14.92 14.14 -15.19
C PRO A 166 -16.29 14.79 -15.40
N ILE A 167 -17.40 14.06 -15.25
CA ILE A 167 -18.72 14.55 -15.67
C ILE A 167 -19.66 14.93 -14.52
N THR A 168 -19.32 14.56 -13.28
CA THR A 168 -20.20 14.79 -12.12
C THR A 168 -19.50 15.61 -11.05
N PHE A 169 -20.14 16.69 -10.61
CA PHE A 169 -19.71 17.52 -9.49
C PHE A 169 -20.25 16.99 -8.13
N PRO A 170 -19.42 16.95 -7.06
CA PRO A 170 -17.99 17.22 -7.07
C PRO A 170 -17.22 16.12 -7.80
N PHE A 171 -16.24 16.50 -8.63
CA PHE A 171 -15.39 15.57 -9.36
C PHE A 171 -14.65 14.66 -8.38
N GLN A 172 -15.05 13.39 -8.30
CA GLN A 172 -14.53 12.46 -7.30
C GLN A 172 -13.48 11.52 -7.90
N PRO A 173 -12.24 11.50 -7.37
CA PRO A 173 -11.25 10.51 -7.75
C PRO A 173 -11.52 9.18 -7.05
N TYR A 174 -11.13 8.08 -7.67
CA TYR A 174 -11.14 6.76 -7.05
C TYR A 174 -9.88 5.96 -7.39
N VAL A 175 -9.49 5.09 -6.46
CA VAL A 175 -8.59 3.97 -6.72
C VAL A 175 -9.39 2.69 -6.81
N GLY A 176 -9.23 1.98 -7.92
CA GLY A 176 -9.83 0.67 -8.11
C GLY A 176 -8.92 -0.46 -7.65
N SER A 177 -9.08 -1.62 -8.28
CA SER A 177 -8.16 -2.74 -8.09
C SER A 177 -6.79 -2.37 -8.67
N LEU A 178 -5.88 -1.97 -7.78
CA LEU A 178 -4.49 -1.69 -8.12
C LEU A 178 -3.76 -2.96 -8.56
N LYS A 179 -2.83 -2.80 -9.49
CA LYS A 179 -1.91 -3.87 -9.91
C LYS A 179 -0.59 -3.71 -9.17
N ASN A 180 -0.12 -4.79 -8.58
CA ASN A 180 1.22 -4.89 -8.02
C ASN A 180 1.99 -5.97 -8.82
N PRO A 181 3.04 -5.63 -9.58
CA PRO A 181 3.63 -4.29 -9.80
C PRO A 181 2.95 -3.46 -10.89
N HIS A 182 3.32 -2.17 -10.98
CA HIS A 182 2.99 -1.27 -12.09
C HIS A 182 4.26 -0.73 -12.78
N GLU A 183 4.34 -0.86 -14.10
CA GLU A 183 5.44 -0.31 -14.91
C GLU A 183 5.06 1.05 -15.49
N VAL A 184 5.87 2.07 -15.20
CA VAL A 184 5.70 3.41 -15.78
C VAL A 184 6.30 3.43 -17.18
N LYS A 185 5.44 3.62 -18.18
CA LYS A 185 5.88 3.69 -19.57
C LYS A 185 6.54 5.05 -19.85
N PRO A 186 7.64 5.07 -20.61
CA PRO A 186 8.27 6.32 -21.03
C PRO A 186 7.37 7.11 -21.97
N TYR A 187 7.42 8.44 -21.86
CA TYR A 187 6.71 9.35 -22.74
C TYR A 187 7.62 10.45 -23.29
N THR A 188 7.47 10.75 -24.58
CA THR A 188 8.08 11.90 -25.25
C THR A 188 6.96 12.84 -25.64
N TYR A 189 7.05 14.11 -25.25
CA TYR A 189 6.09 15.10 -25.71
C TYR A 189 6.40 15.52 -27.14
N THR A 190 5.47 15.23 -28.05
CA THR A 190 5.69 15.34 -29.50
C THR A 190 5.96 16.78 -29.97
N TYR A 191 5.35 17.80 -29.33
CA TYR A 191 5.42 19.19 -29.82
C TYR A 191 6.66 19.95 -29.32
N SER A 192 7.15 19.68 -28.12
CA SER A 192 8.38 20.30 -27.61
C SER A 192 9.63 19.46 -27.88
N GLY A 193 9.47 18.20 -28.33
CA GLY A 193 10.56 17.23 -28.44
C GLY A 193 11.24 16.93 -27.09
N THR A 194 10.64 17.41 -26.00
CA THR A 194 11.20 17.25 -24.67
C THR A 194 10.92 15.84 -24.20
N ASN A 195 12.03 15.16 -23.93
CA ASN A 195 12.06 13.89 -23.25
C ASN A 195 11.82 14.13 -21.75
N TYR A 196 10.58 13.96 -21.29
CA TYR A 196 10.24 14.04 -19.87
C TYR A 196 10.65 12.79 -19.05
N TYR A 197 11.44 11.90 -19.66
CA TYR A 197 12.06 10.66 -19.16
C TYR A 197 12.78 10.75 -17.80
N ARG A 198 12.89 11.91 -17.16
CA ARG A 198 13.92 12.13 -16.14
C ARG A 198 13.57 11.79 -14.71
N VAL A 199 12.32 11.43 -14.40
CA VAL A 199 12.00 11.06 -13.02
C VAL A 199 11.82 9.55 -12.87
N ASP A 200 10.89 8.92 -13.61
CA ASP A 200 10.50 7.53 -13.30
C ASP A 200 10.31 6.58 -14.51
N GLY A 201 10.76 6.96 -15.71
CA GLY A 201 10.55 6.14 -16.93
C GLY A 201 11.29 4.79 -16.90
N GLY A 202 10.54 3.69 -17.06
CA GLY A 202 11.08 2.32 -17.06
C GLY A 202 11.24 1.70 -15.68
N HIS A 203 10.79 2.40 -14.63
CA HIS A 203 10.76 1.87 -13.29
C HIS A 203 9.46 1.09 -13.02
N THR A 204 9.59 0.14 -12.09
CA THR A 204 8.47 -0.68 -11.62
C THR A 204 8.14 -0.28 -10.20
N TYR A 205 6.93 0.23 -9.99
CA TYR A 205 6.37 0.49 -8.68
C TYR A 205 5.75 -0.77 -8.09
N TRP A 206 5.84 -0.87 -6.77
CA TRP A 206 5.25 -1.94 -5.97
C TRP A 206 4.42 -1.33 -4.84
N GLY A 207 3.45 -2.10 -4.32
CA GLY A 207 2.73 -1.78 -3.10
C GLY A 207 2.31 -0.30 -2.95
N LEU A 208 2.80 0.33 -1.88
CA LEU A 208 2.51 1.71 -1.49
C LEU A 208 3.00 2.75 -2.51
N ASP A 209 4.05 2.46 -3.29
CA ASP A 209 4.48 3.35 -4.37
C ASP A 209 3.40 3.43 -5.47
N VAL A 210 2.79 2.29 -5.84
CA VAL A 210 1.68 2.25 -6.82
C VAL A 210 0.49 3.03 -6.28
N PHE A 211 0.15 2.83 -5.01
CA PHE A 211 -0.94 3.54 -4.36
C PHE A 211 -0.68 5.05 -4.30
N SER A 212 0.51 5.47 -3.90
CA SER A 212 0.94 6.88 -3.89
C SER A 212 0.80 7.50 -5.28
N TRP A 213 1.27 6.81 -6.32
CA TRP A 213 1.16 7.29 -7.69
C TRP A 213 -0.30 7.48 -8.08
N ALA A 214 -1.12 6.44 -7.92
CA ALA A 214 -2.53 6.45 -8.31
C ALA A 214 -3.34 7.54 -7.56
N THR A 215 -3.27 7.58 -6.22
CA THR A 215 -4.09 8.51 -5.44
C THR A 215 -3.73 9.98 -5.68
N LYS A 216 -2.43 10.29 -5.86
CA LYS A 216 -1.98 11.66 -6.16
C LYS A 216 -2.34 12.06 -7.59
N HIS A 217 -2.21 11.13 -8.54
CA HIS A 217 -2.60 11.33 -9.94
C HIS A 217 -4.08 11.72 -10.02
N GLU A 218 -4.99 10.85 -9.57
CA GLU A 218 -6.43 11.15 -9.68
C GLU A 218 -6.86 12.37 -8.83
N THR A 219 -6.20 12.61 -7.69
CA THR A 219 -6.53 13.81 -6.88
C THR A 219 -6.16 15.10 -7.59
N ARG A 220 -5.10 15.10 -8.41
CA ARG A 220 -4.72 16.30 -9.16
C ARG A 220 -5.71 16.55 -10.30
N HIS A 221 -6.16 15.50 -11.01
CA HIS A 221 -7.30 15.60 -11.94
C HIS A 221 -8.50 16.30 -11.29
N SER A 222 -8.95 15.74 -10.16
CA SER A 222 -10.09 16.27 -9.43
C SER A 222 -9.92 17.74 -9.04
N LYS A 223 -8.71 18.18 -8.64
CA LYS A 223 -8.43 19.58 -8.28
C LYS A 223 -8.41 20.51 -9.49
N ASN A 224 -7.83 20.07 -10.59
CA ASN A 224 -7.76 20.83 -11.83
C ASN A 224 -9.18 21.06 -12.37
N MET A 225 -9.97 19.99 -12.49
CA MET A 225 -11.38 20.07 -12.88
C MET A 225 -12.22 20.97 -11.97
N GLN A 226 -12.06 20.85 -10.64
CA GLN A 226 -12.72 21.75 -9.69
C GLN A 226 -12.34 23.22 -9.90
N SER A 227 -11.10 23.50 -10.33
CA SER A 227 -10.63 24.85 -10.61
C SER A 227 -11.11 25.37 -11.96
N TRP A 228 -11.23 24.51 -12.98
CA TRP A 228 -11.60 24.90 -14.33
C TRP A 228 -13.10 25.14 -14.49
N TRP A 229 -13.91 24.28 -13.87
CA TRP A 229 -15.36 24.29 -14.00
C TRP A 229 -16.08 25.00 -12.83
N GLU A 230 -15.34 25.72 -11.97
CA GLU A 230 -15.88 26.63 -10.93
C GLU A 230 -17.13 26.13 -10.15
N GLN A 231 -17.14 24.85 -9.74
CA GLN A 231 -18.24 24.18 -9.03
C GLN A 231 -19.47 23.78 -9.86
N SER A 232 -19.40 23.78 -11.19
CA SER A 232 -20.38 23.14 -12.06
C SER A 232 -19.90 21.77 -12.53
N ASP A 233 -20.85 20.99 -13.07
CA ASP A 233 -20.52 19.85 -13.91
C ASP A 233 -19.75 20.31 -15.16
N TYR A 234 -19.06 19.37 -15.81
CA TYR A 234 -18.50 19.55 -17.14
C TYR A 234 -19.59 19.94 -18.15
N ASP A 235 -19.35 20.98 -18.95
CA ASP A 235 -20.24 21.40 -20.03
C ASP A 235 -19.57 21.17 -21.40
N PRO A 236 -20.03 20.18 -22.20
CA PRO A 236 -19.47 19.91 -23.52
C PRO A 236 -19.69 21.04 -24.54
N ASP A 237 -20.59 22.00 -24.28
CA ASP A 237 -20.75 23.16 -25.16
C ASP A 237 -19.59 24.18 -24.98
N ASP A 238 -18.85 24.09 -23.88
CA ASP A 238 -17.71 24.95 -23.53
C ASP A 238 -16.34 24.24 -23.70
N ASP A 239 -16.32 23.03 -24.27
CA ASP A 239 -15.13 22.20 -24.59
C ASP A 239 -15.30 21.57 -25.99
N ASN A 240 -14.81 22.24 -27.03
CA ASN A 240 -15.06 21.86 -28.42
C ASN A 240 -14.22 20.67 -28.92
N ASP A 241 -13.11 20.34 -28.25
CA ASP A 241 -12.21 19.27 -28.66
C ASP A 241 -12.24 18.04 -27.74
N GLU A 242 -13.08 18.10 -26.70
CA GLU A 242 -13.43 17.04 -25.77
C GLU A 242 -12.21 16.59 -24.92
N ASP A 243 -11.36 17.53 -24.54
CA ASP A 243 -10.19 17.28 -23.69
C ASP A 243 -10.42 17.59 -22.19
N PHE A 244 -11.65 17.94 -21.84
CA PHE A 244 -12.15 18.30 -20.51
C PHE A 244 -11.61 19.61 -19.93
N ILE A 245 -10.94 20.42 -20.75
CA ILE A 245 -10.53 21.79 -20.43
C ILE A 245 -11.51 22.76 -21.09
N PRO A 246 -12.04 23.76 -20.37
CA PRO A 246 -12.83 24.81 -21.00
C PRO A 246 -12.02 25.53 -22.10
N ASP A 247 -12.58 25.67 -23.30
CA ASP A 247 -12.01 26.38 -24.46
C ASP A 247 -11.45 27.77 -24.09
N ALA A 248 -12.10 28.43 -23.13
CA ALA A 248 -11.70 29.77 -22.66
C ALA A 248 -10.37 29.78 -21.89
N LEU A 249 -9.96 28.65 -21.31
CA LEU A 249 -8.71 28.49 -20.55
C LEU A 249 -7.55 28.02 -21.42
N GLU A 250 -7.83 27.22 -22.44
CA GLU A 250 -6.84 26.60 -23.32
C GLU A 250 -5.73 27.55 -23.83
N PRO A 251 -6.01 28.79 -24.29
CA PRO A 251 -4.97 29.68 -24.83
C PRO A 251 -3.92 30.13 -23.80
N TYR A 252 -4.15 29.88 -22.52
CA TYR A 252 -3.29 30.31 -21.42
C TYR A 252 -2.39 29.19 -20.87
N PHE A 253 -2.58 27.92 -21.27
CA PHE A 253 -1.74 26.81 -20.81
C PHE A 253 -0.34 26.88 -21.40
N LEU A 254 0.67 26.90 -20.52
CA LEU A 254 2.07 26.84 -20.92
C LEU A 254 2.49 25.40 -21.25
N PRO A 255 3.59 25.20 -22.02
CA PRO A 255 4.15 23.87 -22.25
C PRO A 255 4.53 23.09 -20.98
N SER A 256 4.76 23.78 -19.86
CA SER A 256 5.02 23.17 -18.55
C SER A 256 3.78 22.65 -17.84
N GLU A 257 2.59 23.02 -18.32
CA GLU A 257 1.28 22.71 -17.72
C GLU A 257 0.50 21.72 -18.59
N GLY A 258 1.18 21.01 -19.51
CA GLY A 258 0.55 20.06 -20.44
C GLY A 258 0.15 20.61 -21.80
N GLY A 259 0.31 21.92 -22.02
CA GLY A 259 0.16 22.58 -23.31
C GLY A 259 1.39 22.44 -24.25
N PRO A 260 1.54 23.27 -25.29
CA PRO A 260 0.72 24.44 -25.59
C PRO A 260 -0.51 24.12 -26.46
N TYR A 261 -1.55 24.91 -26.27
CA TYR A 261 -2.70 25.00 -27.17
C TYR A 261 -2.29 25.22 -28.63
N ASP A 262 -2.76 24.34 -29.51
CA ASP A 262 -2.62 24.47 -30.97
C ASP A 262 -3.88 25.15 -31.55
N PRO A 263 -3.81 26.43 -31.93
CA PRO A 263 -4.95 27.17 -32.48
C PRO A 263 -5.40 26.68 -33.87
N ASN A 264 -4.65 25.78 -34.51
CA ASN A 264 -5.05 25.19 -35.80
C ASN A 264 -5.91 23.94 -35.61
N THR A 265 -5.77 23.26 -34.48
CA THR A 265 -6.55 22.06 -34.15
C THR A 265 -7.54 22.29 -33.02
N ASN A 266 -7.49 23.45 -32.35
CA ASN A 266 -8.15 23.75 -31.09
C ASN A 266 -7.88 22.64 -30.08
N LYS A 267 -6.61 22.32 -29.83
CA LYS A 267 -6.27 21.27 -28.86
C LYS A 267 -5.24 21.76 -27.88
N THR A 268 -5.48 21.62 -26.58
CA THR A 268 -4.46 21.84 -25.57
C THR A 268 -3.46 20.69 -25.51
N HIS A 269 -3.91 19.47 -25.79
CA HIS A 269 -3.07 18.28 -25.76
C HIS A 269 -2.76 17.70 -27.15
N GLY A 270 -1.55 17.14 -27.30
CA GLY A 270 -1.11 16.59 -28.58
C GLY A 270 -1.94 15.39 -29.06
N THR A 271 -2.20 15.33 -30.37
CA THR A 271 -3.08 14.32 -31.02
C THR A 271 -2.65 12.85 -30.89
N ASP A 272 -1.44 12.56 -30.42
CA ASP A 272 -0.89 11.20 -30.42
C ASP A 272 -1.52 10.25 -29.38
N TYR A 273 -2.34 10.74 -28.44
CA TYR A 273 -2.75 9.93 -27.29
C TYR A 273 -4.15 10.23 -26.73
N ILE A 274 -5.14 10.44 -27.61
CA ILE A 274 -6.58 10.72 -27.33
C ILE A 274 -7.30 9.63 -26.49
N HIS A 275 -6.60 8.65 -25.91
CA HIS A 275 -7.21 7.47 -25.30
C HIS A 275 -6.71 7.09 -23.91
N PHE A 276 -5.81 7.85 -23.25
CA PHE A 276 -5.28 7.37 -21.97
C PHE A 276 -5.30 8.31 -20.78
N ASP A 277 -5.35 9.63 -20.94
CA ASP A 277 -5.38 10.56 -19.81
C ASP A 277 -5.56 11.98 -20.36
N PRO A 278 -6.71 12.65 -20.14
CA PRO A 278 -6.96 13.96 -20.72
C PRO A 278 -6.05 15.05 -20.14
N GLU A 279 -5.54 14.93 -18.91
CA GLU A 279 -4.71 15.96 -18.30
C GLU A 279 -3.25 15.51 -18.27
N HIS A 280 -2.56 15.49 -19.41
CA HIS A 280 -1.14 15.14 -19.43
C HIS A 280 -0.30 16.00 -18.45
N GLU A 281 -0.78 17.17 -18.02
CA GLU A 281 -0.29 17.96 -16.87
C GLU A 281 0.09 17.07 -15.67
N LEU A 282 -0.62 15.98 -15.42
CA LEU A 282 -0.39 15.07 -14.30
C LEU A 282 0.84 14.21 -14.44
N LEU A 283 1.20 13.84 -15.66
CA LEU A 283 2.49 13.23 -15.96
C LEU A 283 3.64 14.25 -15.83
N PHE A 284 3.35 15.55 -16.00
CA PHE A 284 4.36 16.63 -16.04
C PHE A 284 4.57 17.37 -14.71
N THR A 285 3.58 17.38 -13.82
CA THR A 285 3.58 18.15 -12.55
C THR A 285 3.57 17.27 -11.30
N GLN A 286 3.57 15.93 -11.47
CA GLN A 286 3.82 15.01 -10.38
C GLN A 286 5.15 15.35 -9.72
N ASP A 287 5.07 15.89 -8.51
CA ASP A 287 6.21 15.99 -7.60
C ASP A 287 6.82 14.59 -7.49
N PRO A 288 8.11 14.39 -7.88
CA PRO A 288 8.89 13.14 -7.83
C PRO A 288 8.93 12.38 -6.50
N THR A 289 8.11 12.74 -5.53
CA THR A 289 8.12 12.26 -4.14
C THR A 289 7.96 10.75 -3.99
N GLY A 290 7.77 9.98 -5.06
CA GLY A 290 7.79 8.54 -5.03
C GLY A 290 8.72 7.97 -6.09
N LEU A 291 10.04 8.22 -5.98
CA LEU A 291 11.00 7.30 -6.59
C LEU A 291 10.62 5.87 -6.17
N PRO A 292 10.79 4.85 -7.01
CA PRO A 292 10.53 3.47 -6.62
C PRO A 292 11.24 3.11 -5.31
N GLY A 293 10.50 2.54 -4.36
CA GLY A 293 10.98 2.26 -3.02
C GLY A 293 10.96 3.46 -2.06
N GLY A 294 10.50 4.64 -2.50
CA GLY A 294 10.44 5.86 -1.70
C GLY A 294 9.57 5.73 -0.45
N TRP A 295 8.65 4.77 -0.44
CA TRP A 295 7.77 4.50 0.70
C TRP A 295 7.98 3.12 1.34
N ALA A 296 9.06 2.41 0.99
CA ALA A 296 9.32 1.05 1.48
C ALA A 296 9.48 0.97 3.01
N ASP A 297 9.91 2.05 3.67
CA ASP A 297 10.09 2.06 5.13
C ASP A 297 8.77 2.01 5.92
N ILE A 298 7.65 2.31 5.27
CA ILE A 298 6.30 2.31 5.88
C ILE A 298 5.33 1.35 5.18
N ASP A 299 5.80 0.59 4.18
CA ASP A 299 5.01 -0.40 3.48
C ASP A 299 5.16 -1.79 4.10
N TRP A 300 4.19 -2.15 4.93
CA TRP A 300 4.13 -3.44 5.63
C TRP A 300 3.16 -4.45 4.99
N ALA A 301 2.82 -4.27 3.71
CA ALA A 301 2.00 -5.23 3.00
C ALA A 301 2.81 -6.43 2.49
N PHE A 302 2.16 -7.59 2.38
CA PHE A 302 2.67 -8.78 1.71
C PHE A 302 1.79 -9.16 0.51
N PRO A 303 2.30 -9.06 -0.74
CA PRO A 303 3.50 -8.32 -1.12
C PRO A 303 3.27 -6.80 -1.07
N GLY A 304 4.34 -6.05 -0.79
CA GLY A 304 4.41 -4.59 -0.77
C GLY A 304 5.77 -4.13 -1.27
N SER A 305 6.01 -2.82 -1.31
CA SER A 305 7.26 -2.19 -1.76
C SER A 305 8.48 -2.71 -1.03
N ARG A 306 8.35 -2.95 0.30
CA ARG A 306 9.41 -3.53 1.14
C ARG A 306 9.63 -5.03 0.92
N TRP A 307 8.65 -5.70 0.31
CA TRP A 307 8.71 -7.14 0.11
C TRP A 307 9.57 -7.53 -1.10
N HIS A 308 9.71 -6.62 -2.07
CA HIS A 308 10.44 -6.80 -3.33
C HIS A 308 11.80 -6.11 -3.31
#